data_AF-X0J630-F1
#
_entry.id   AF-X0J630-F1
#
_cell.length_a   1.000
_cell.length_b   1.000
_cell.length_c   1.000
_cell.angle_alpha   90.00
_cell.angle_beta   90.00
_cell.angle_gamma   90.00
#
_symmetry.space_group_name_H-M   'P 1'
#
loop_
_entity.id
_entity.type
_entity.pdbx_description
1 polymer ?
#
loop_
_entity_poly.entity_id
_entity_poly.type
_entity_poly.pdbx_seq_one_letter_code
_entity_poly.pdbx_strand_id
1 'polypeptide(L)'
;MSNRDCSFASDPQPPPQDTNSDVSSREGSLPSPDNNLRSTSATSLSDSHETSFNSVVNMEHMELFIHGITNKDLFSLGDRVEHSQETLNICLKESVKAPYLLHQVLAFSARHLAAIHPERPTRYLDQAVKLQTRAVSLFNSTKREVDLSNCLAILLFSVTLGHHLLADALATRSSDGLDGFLTHYVQCVEMNWGLYRLTLSAWPLLLSTELEPVLSWSSQQSSKDPIGNHCEPIIQLINESKALSNEEKEVCHEAIQYLQLGFDAMFEGDDGSRYRMIFQWTMLASPELTGLLATKRPEALILLGYYALLLYYGRSLWQVGDTGEYLLGLIVDYLAPEWHIWLEYPRRMMRQS
;
A
#
# COMPACT_ATOMS: atom_id res chain seq x y z
N MET A 1 -10.19 34.47 37.03
CA MET A 1 -10.55 35.91 37.14
C MET A 1 -9.37 36.67 36.54
N SER A 2 -9.42 37.33 35.39
CA SER A 2 -10.47 38.19 34.84
C SER A 2 -10.61 38.00 33.33
N ASN A 3 -11.86 38.07 32.88
CA ASN A 3 -12.33 38.07 31.51
C ASN A 3 -11.84 39.28 30.72
N ARG A 4 -11.65 39.09 29.40
CA ARG A 4 -11.96 40.11 28.39
C ARG A 4 -12.64 39.44 27.20
N ASP A 5 -13.92 39.77 27.05
CA ASP A 5 -14.80 39.47 25.93
C ASP A 5 -14.37 40.22 24.67
N CYS A 6 -14.53 39.59 23.50
CA CYS A 6 -14.72 40.28 22.22
C CYS A 6 -15.75 39.51 21.38
N SER A 7 -16.85 40.19 21.13
CA SER A 7 -18.06 39.79 20.42
C SER A 7 -17.88 39.87 18.90
N PHE A 8 -18.40 38.91 18.14
CA PHE A 8 -18.65 39.05 16.71
C PHE A 8 -20.15 39.14 16.46
N ALA A 9 -20.57 40.22 15.82
CA ALA A 9 -21.95 40.52 15.43
C ALA A 9 -22.21 40.07 13.99
N SER A 10 -23.44 39.60 13.76
CA SER A 10 -23.99 39.07 12.52
C SER A 10 -24.33 40.12 11.45
N ASP A 11 -24.43 39.64 10.21
CA ASP A 11 -24.78 40.28 8.92
C ASP A 11 -25.94 41.30 8.91
N PRO A 12 -25.97 42.11 7.83
CA PRO A 12 -27.23 42.45 7.18
C PRO A 12 -27.25 42.16 5.67
N GLN A 13 -28.26 41.41 5.26
CA GLN A 13 -28.75 41.14 3.90
C GLN A 13 -29.47 42.38 3.30
N PRO A 14 -29.44 42.63 1.97
CA PRO A 14 -30.32 43.61 1.32
C PRO A 14 -31.57 42.98 0.65
N PRO A 15 -32.63 43.79 0.35
CA PRO A 15 -34.04 43.38 0.23
C PRO A 15 -34.57 43.32 -1.24
N PRO A 16 -35.86 42.96 -1.48
CA PRO A 16 -36.37 42.42 -2.74
C PRO A 16 -37.00 43.46 -3.67
N GLN A 17 -37.21 43.12 -4.95
CA GLN A 17 -38.02 43.89 -5.90
C GLN A 17 -39.14 43.04 -6.53
N ASP A 18 -40.36 43.37 -6.09
CA ASP A 18 -41.64 43.55 -6.79
C ASP A 18 -41.95 42.88 -8.15
N THR A 19 -42.93 41.97 -8.06
CA THR A 19 -44.24 41.98 -8.75
C THR A 19 -44.38 42.61 -10.13
N ASN A 20 -44.80 41.79 -11.10
CA ASN A 20 -45.87 42.20 -12.01
C ASN A 20 -46.83 41.04 -12.26
N SER A 21 -48.09 41.37 -12.01
CA SER A 21 -49.31 40.59 -12.20
C SER A 21 -49.65 40.41 -13.66
N ASP A 22 -50.16 39.23 -14.04
CA ASP A 22 -51.23 39.15 -15.02
C ASP A 22 -52.25 38.10 -14.62
N VAL A 23 -53.49 38.58 -14.51
CA VAL A 23 -54.71 37.84 -14.20
C VAL A 23 -55.37 37.49 -15.52
N SER A 24 -55.64 36.22 -15.76
CA SER A 24 -56.81 35.85 -16.57
C SER A 24 -57.38 34.51 -16.11
N SER A 25 -58.55 34.64 -15.51
CA SER A 25 -59.49 33.62 -15.08
C SER A 25 -60.11 32.88 -16.26
N ARG A 26 -60.34 31.57 -16.10
CA ARG A 26 -61.61 30.94 -16.51
C ARG A 26 -61.85 29.61 -15.80
N GLU A 27 -63.02 29.56 -15.18
CA GLU A 27 -63.61 28.49 -14.38
C GLU A 27 -64.11 27.30 -15.23
N GLY A 28 -64.23 26.16 -14.53
CA GLY A 28 -65.32 25.19 -14.70
C GLY A 28 -65.04 24.03 -15.65
N SER A 29 -65.45 22.77 -15.41
CA SER A 29 -66.19 22.14 -14.31
C SER A 29 -66.03 20.62 -14.50
N LEU A 30 -65.97 19.86 -13.40
CA LEU A 30 -66.22 18.42 -13.38
C LEU A 30 -67.68 18.12 -13.76
N PRO A 31 -67.98 16.89 -14.24
CA PRO A 31 -68.69 15.97 -13.36
C PRO A 31 -68.29 14.48 -13.51
N SER A 32 -68.31 13.78 -12.38
CA SER A 32 -68.65 12.34 -12.24
C SER A 32 -70.07 12.27 -11.60
N PRO A 33 -70.71 11.11 -11.32
CA PRO A 33 -70.39 9.70 -11.61
C PRO A 33 -71.60 8.89 -12.16
N ASP A 34 -71.43 7.60 -12.53
CA ASP A 34 -72.16 6.50 -11.89
C ASP A 34 -71.80 5.08 -12.41
N ASN A 35 -71.39 4.26 -11.43
CA ASN A 35 -71.67 2.85 -11.16
C ASN A 35 -72.03 1.85 -12.28
N ASN A 36 -71.25 0.76 -12.35
CA ASN A 36 -71.84 -0.59 -12.25
C ASN A 36 -70.86 -1.64 -11.66
N LEU A 37 -71.37 -2.33 -10.65
CA LEU A 37 -70.76 -3.40 -9.86
C LEU A 37 -70.87 -4.79 -10.53
N ARG A 38 -69.83 -5.63 -10.30
CA ARG A 38 -69.82 -7.09 -9.99
C ARG A 38 -68.54 -7.71 -10.58
N SER A 39 -67.82 -8.66 -9.98
CA SER A 39 -67.80 -9.33 -8.66
C SER A 39 -66.50 -10.15 -8.63
N THR A 40 -65.80 -10.18 -7.48
CA THR A 40 -65.00 -11.29 -6.90
C THR A 40 -64.24 -12.24 -7.85
N SER A 41 -62.92 -12.42 -7.71
CA SER A 41 -62.37 -13.24 -6.62
C SER A 41 -60.93 -12.88 -6.27
N ALA A 42 -60.70 -12.73 -4.96
CA ALA A 42 -59.37 -12.73 -4.36
C ALA A 42 -58.68 -14.07 -4.62
N THR A 43 -57.46 -14.03 -5.15
CA THR A 43 -56.47 -15.07 -4.88
C THR A 43 -55.23 -14.38 -4.36
N SER A 44 -54.96 -14.68 -3.10
CA SER A 44 -53.86 -14.23 -2.27
C SER A 44 -52.51 -14.45 -2.92
N LEU A 45 -51.73 -13.36 -2.93
CA LEU A 45 -50.29 -13.30 -2.69
C LEU A 45 -49.65 -14.66 -2.35
N SER A 46 -48.94 -15.22 -3.33
CA SER A 46 -47.85 -16.16 -3.09
C SER A 46 -46.65 -15.76 -3.95
N ASP A 47 -46.18 -14.53 -3.79
CA ASP A 47 -44.78 -14.15 -4.09
C ASP A 47 -43.87 -14.70 -2.99
N SER A 48 -43.86 -16.03 -2.85
CA SER A 48 -43.00 -16.76 -1.91
C SER A 48 -42.03 -17.67 -2.63
N HIS A 49 -41.51 -17.24 -3.79
CA HIS A 49 -40.46 -17.95 -4.51
C HIS A 49 -39.19 -17.11 -4.80
N GLU A 50 -39.03 -15.94 -4.17
CA GLU A 50 -37.83 -15.09 -4.38
C GLU A 50 -36.71 -15.21 -3.33
N THR A 51 -36.78 -16.11 -2.34
CA THR A 51 -35.78 -16.11 -1.23
C THR A 51 -34.99 -17.40 -1.03
N SER A 52 -34.85 -18.25 -2.05
CA SER A 52 -34.12 -19.53 -1.93
C SER A 52 -32.73 -19.61 -2.60
N PHE A 53 -32.09 -18.48 -2.95
CA PHE A 53 -30.71 -18.48 -3.51
C PHE A 53 -29.64 -17.84 -2.60
N ASN A 54 -29.92 -17.58 -1.33
CA ASN A 54 -29.01 -16.79 -0.47
C ASN A 54 -27.95 -17.62 0.30
N SER A 55 -27.30 -18.57 -0.38
CA SER A 55 -26.05 -19.18 0.12
C SER A 55 -25.13 -19.69 -1.00
N VAL A 56 -25.14 -19.04 -2.17
CA VAL A 56 -24.20 -19.41 -3.24
C VAL A 56 -22.81 -18.91 -2.89
N VAL A 57 -21.85 -19.83 -2.80
CA VAL A 57 -20.44 -19.51 -2.56
C VAL A 57 -19.89 -18.76 -3.78
N ASN A 58 -19.23 -17.62 -3.56
CA ASN A 58 -18.57 -16.89 -4.64
C ASN A 58 -17.30 -17.63 -5.06
N MET A 59 -17.39 -18.37 -6.16
CA MET A 59 -16.28 -19.21 -6.65
C MET A 59 -15.05 -18.42 -7.08
N GLU A 60 -15.20 -17.17 -7.54
CA GLU A 60 -14.05 -16.32 -7.89
C GLU A 60 -13.26 -15.95 -6.64
N HIS A 61 -13.94 -15.56 -5.55
CA HIS A 61 -13.26 -15.28 -4.29
C HIS A 61 -12.67 -16.54 -3.66
N MET A 62 -13.32 -17.70 -3.83
CA MET A 62 -12.77 -18.97 -3.34
C MET A 62 -11.50 -19.39 -4.09
N GLU A 63 -11.42 -19.15 -5.40
CA GLU A 63 -10.18 -19.35 -6.17
C GLU A 63 -9.03 -18.52 -5.58
N LEU A 64 -9.26 -17.22 -5.36
CA LEU A 64 -8.28 -16.31 -4.77
C LEU A 64 -7.88 -16.74 -3.35
N PHE A 65 -8.85 -17.14 -2.53
CA PHE A 65 -8.61 -17.61 -1.18
C PHE A 65 -7.78 -18.91 -1.17
N ILE A 66 -8.15 -19.89 -1.99
CA ILE A 66 -7.43 -21.16 -2.12
C ILE A 66 -6.01 -20.91 -2.62
N HIS A 67 -5.83 -20.02 -3.61
CA HIS A 67 -4.50 -19.61 -4.04
C HIS A 67 -3.69 -19.02 -2.89
N GLY A 68 -4.28 -18.11 -2.11
CA GLY A 68 -3.59 -17.46 -1.00
C GLY A 68 -3.16 -18.40 0.14
N ILE A 69 -3.90 -19.48 0.39
CA ILE A 69 -3.54 -20.47 1.42
C ILE A 69 -2.59 -21.57 0.91
N THR A 70 -2.60 -21.86 -0.38
CA THR A 70 -1.81 -22.97 -0.97
C THR A 70 -0.46 -22.50 -1.52
N ASN A 71 -0.35 -21.23 -1.89
CA ASN A 71 0.86 -20.68 -2.48
C ASN A 71 1.76 -20.03 -1.41
N LYS A 72 2.87 -20.69 -1.10
CA LYS A 72 3.84 -20.23 -0.09
C LYS A 72 4.60 -18.98 -0.51
N ASP A 73 4.69 -18.70 -1.80
CA ASP A 73 5.47 -17.58 -2.33
C ASP A 73 4.68 -16.26 -2.28
N LEU A 74 3.34 -16.32 -2.14
CA LEU A 74 2.48 -15.13 -2.08
C LEU A 74 2.92 -14.17 -0.97
N PHE A 75 3.17 -14.71 0.23
CA PHE A 75 3.62 -13.97 1.41
C PHE A 75 5.08 -14.30 1.76
N SER A 76 5.92 -14.59 0.75
CA SER A 76 7.36 -14.64 0.95
C SER A 76 7.90 -13.21 1.08
N LEU A 77 7.69 -12.61 2.25
CA LEU A 77 8.02 -11.21 2.58
C LEU A 77 9.48 -11.05 3.03
N GLY A 78 10.31 -12.06 2.74
CA GLY A 78 11.68 -12.12 3.22
C GLY A 78 11.80 -12.31 4.73
N ASP A 79 10.79 -12.85 5.41
CA ASP A 79 10.91 -13.35 6.78
C ASP A 79 11.30 -14.83 6.78
N ARG A 80 11.83 -15.33 7.91
CA ARG A 80 12.09 -16.78 8.07
C ARG A 80 10.83 -17.57 7.69
N VAL A 81 10.99 -18.66 6.93
CA VAL A 81 9.86 -19.47 6.41
C VAL A 81 8.86 -19.83 7.51
N GLU A 82 9.35 -20.20 8.69
CA GLU A 82 8.52 -20.48 9.88
C GLU A 82 7.63 -19.30 10.30
N HIS A 83 8.20 -18.09 10.31
CA HIS A 83 7.50 -16.86 10.71
C HIS A 83 6.48 -16.42 9.65
N SER A 84 6.77 -16.66 8.37
CA SER A 84 5.84 -16.37 7.27
C SER A 84 4.56 -17.22 7.36
N GLN A 85 4.70 -18.51 7.68
CA GLN A 85 3.57 -19.43 7.81
C GLN A 85 2.72 -19.13 9.04
N GLU A 86 3.37 -18.79 10.17
CA GLU A 86 2.69 -18.38 11.39
C GLU A 86 1.91 -17.07 11.19
N THR A 87 2.53 -16.07 10.55
CA THR A 87 1.89 -14.80 10.20
C THR A 87 0.68 -15.00 9.29
N LEU A 88 0.78 -15.88 8.28
CA LEU A 88 -0.34 -16.22 7.42
C LEU A 88 -1.50 -16.87 8.21
N ASN A 89 -1.19 -17.79 9.12
CA ASN A 89 -2.21 -18.44 9.95
C ASN A 89 -2.95 -17.43 10.84
N ILE A 90 -2.22 -16.50 11.47
CA ILE A 90 -2.80 -15.41 12.25
C ILE A 90 -3.65 -14.50 11.35
N CYS A 91 -3.14 -14.14 10.17
CA CYS A 91 -3.83 -13.32 9.18
C CYS A 91 -5.18 -13.93 8.77
N LEU A 92 -5.23 -15.24 8.50
CA LEU A 92 -6.46 -15.93 8.13
C LEU A 92 -7.47 -15.99 9.29
N LYS A 93 -7.01 -16.24 10.53
CA LYS A 93 -7.88 -16.20 11.73
C LYS A 93 -8.51 -14.81 11.92
N GLU A 94 -7.72 -13.76 11.78
CA GLU A 94 -8.18 -12.37 11.98
C GLU A 94 -9.04 -11.87 10.81
N SER A 95 -8.82 -12.37 9.59
CA SER A 95 -9.61 -12.05 8.40
C SER A 95 -11.10 -12.38 8.56
N VAL A 96 -11.45 -13.37 9.40
CA VAL A 96 -12.84 -13.73 9.71
C VAL A 96 -13.57 -12.59 10.44
N LYS A 97 -12.85 -11.86 11.31
CA LYS A 97 -13.41 -10.78 12.14
C LYS A 97 -13.26 -9.41 11.48
N ALA A 98 -12.33 -9.27 10.54
CA ALA A 98 -11.97 -8.02 9.89
C ALA A 98 -12.20 -8.11 8.36
N PRO A 99 -13.38 -7.72 7.86
CA PRO A 99 -13.69 -7.80 6.44
C PRO A 99 -12.69 -7.05 5.54
N TYR A 100 -12.16 -5.90 5.99
CA TYR A 100 -11.16 -5.16 5.24
C TYR A 100 -9.88 -5.97 5.02
N LEU A 101 -9.44 -6.75 6.01
CA LEU A 101 -8.27 -7.62 5.90
C LEU A 101 -8.52 -8.74 4.89
N LEU A 102 -9.66 -9.42 4.97
CA LEU A 102 -9.99 -10.48 4.02
C LEU A 102 -10.01 -9.97 2.58
N HIS A 103 -10.63 -8.82 2.33
CA HIS A 103 -10.64 -8.23 0.98
C HIS A 103 -9.22 -7.92 0.50
N GLN A 104 -8.35 -7.43 1.38
CA GLN A 104 -6.97 -7.14 1.02
C GLN A 104 -6.15 -8.40 0.71
N VAL A 105 -6.34 -9.48 1.47
CA VAL A 105 -5.71 -10.78 1.20
C VAL A 105 -6.16 -11.33 -0.16
N LEU A 106 -7.45 -11.25 -0.48
CA LEU A 106 -7.96 -11.67 -1.79
C LEU A 106 -7.42 -10.76 -2.91
N ALA A 107 -7.33 -9.45 -2.67
CA ALA A 107 -6.78 -8.50 -3.63
C ALA A 107 -5.32 -8.83 -3.96
N PHE A 108 -4.51 -9.12 -2.94
CA PHE A 108 -3.11 -9.47 -3.11
C PHE A 108 -2.95 -10.84 -3.79
N SER A 109 -3.83 -11.80 -3.47
CA SER A 109 -3.87 -13.10 -4.16
C SER A 109 -4.18 -12.95 -5.65
N ALA A 110 -5.14 -12.09 -6.02
CA ALA A 110 -5.44 -11.77 -7.42
C ALA A 110 -4.24 -11.09 -8.09
N ARG A 111 -3.58 -10.17 -7.39
CA ARG A 111 -2.39 -9.49 -7.91
C ARG A 111 -1.23 -10.44 -8.20
N HIS A 112 -1.05 -11.46 -7.36
CA HIS A 112 -0.06 -12.51 -7.59
C HIS A 112 -0.45 -13.43 -8.76
N LEU A 113 -1.72 -13.83 -8.87
CA LEU A 113 -2.21 -14.59 -10.02
C LEU A 113 -1.96 -13.85 -11.33
N ALA A 114 -2.16 -12.53 -11.36
CA ALA A 114 -1.83 -11.72 -12.53
C ALA A 114 -0.33 -11.78 -12.91
N ALA A 115 0.56 -11.93 -11.92
CA ALA A 115 2.00 -12.01 -12.15
C ALA A 115 2.44 -13.39 -12.68
N ILE A 116 1.83 -14.47 -12.20
CA ILE A 116 2.20 -15.85 -12.60
C ILE A 116 1.39 -16.38 -13.79
N HIS A 117 0.27 -15.74 -14.15
CA HIS A 117 -0.57 -16.06 -15.31
C HIS A 117 -0.59 -14.91 -16.35
N PRO A 118 0.53 -14.67 -17.06
CA PRO A 118 0.66 -13.57 -18.03
C PRO A 118 -0.27 -13.70 -19.25
N GLU A 119 -0.96 -14.84 -19.42
CA GLU A 119 -2.00 -15.05 -20.42
C GLU A 119 -3.34 -14.38 -20.09
N ARG A 120 -3.62 -14.08 -18.81
CA ARG A 120 -4.88 -13.46 -18.35
C ARG A 120 -4.68 -12.35 -17.29
N PRO A 121 -3.68 -11.45 -17.42
CA PRO A 121 -3.34 -10.51 -16.37
C PRO A 121 -4.47 -9.51 -16.11
N THR A 122 -5.14 -9.02 -17.16
CA THR A 122 -6.18 -7.99 -17.05
C THR A 122 -7.31 -8.37 -16.10
N ARG A 123 -7.82 -9.61 -16.20
CA ARG A 123 -8.91 -10.07 -15.33
C ARG A 123 -8.52 -10.05 -13.86
N TYR A 124 -7.33 -10.56 -13.53
CA TYR A 124 -6.85 -10.64 -12.16
C TYR A 124 -6.43 -9.27 -11.61
N LEU A 125 -5.87 -8.39 -12.44
CA LEU A 125 -5.59 -7.00 -12.08
C LEU A 125 -6.87 -6.22 -11.77
N ASP A 126 -7.92 -6.37 -12.60
CA ASP A 126 -9.22 -5.75 -12.35
C ASP A 126 -9.83 -6.22 -11.02
N GLN A 127 -9.71 -7.52 -10.71
CA GLN A 127 -10.14 -8.06 -9.43
C GLN A 127 -9.30 -7.51 -8.26
N ALA A 128 -7.98 -7.45 -8.40
CA ALA A 128 -7.07 -6.91 -7.40
C ALA A 128 -7.45 -5.46 -7.04
N VAL A 129 -7.66 -4.59 -8.05
CA VAL A 129 -8.05 -3.18 -7.84
C VAL A 129 -9.41 -3.07 -7.15
N LYS A 130 -10.42 -3.83 -7.61
CA LYS A 130 -11.78 -3.79 -7.01
C LYS A 130 -11.75 -4.22 -5.54
N LEU A 131 -11.05 -5.31 -5.23
CA LEU A 131 -10.95 -5.86 -3.89
C LEU A 131 -10.13 -4.95 -2.97
N GLN A 132 -9.00 -4.40 -3.43
CA GLN A 132 -8.18 -3.45 -2.67
C GLN A 132 -8.97 -2.17 -2.38
N THR A 133 -9.66 -1.61 -3.37
CA THR A 133 -10.53 -0.42 -3.20
C THR A 133 -11.60 -0.67 -2.14
N ARG A 134 -12.22 -1.85 -2.17
CA ARG A 134 -13.22 -2.25 -1.17
C ARG A 134 -12.59 -2.42 0.21
N ALA A 135 -11.40 -3.02 0.30
CA ALA A 135 -10.66 -3.20 1.53
C ALA A 135 -10.35 -1.85 2.22
N VAL A 136 -9.79 -0.90 1.46
CA VAL A 136 -9.48 0.46 1.94
C VAL A 136 -10.75 1.21 2.37
N SER A 137 -11.83 1.09 1.60
CA SER A 137 -13.13 1.69 1.95
C SER A 137 -13.67 1.15 3.28
N LEU A 138 -13.63 -0.17 3.48
CA LEU A 138 -14.07 -0.81 4.72
C LEU A 138 -13.18 -0.40 5.91
N PHE A 139 -11.85 -0.39 5.71
CA PHE A 139 -10.89 0.05 6.72
C PHE A 139 -11.18 1.48 7.19
N ASN A 140 -11.34 2.41 6.24
CA ASN A 140 -11.62 3.82 6.52
C ASN A 140 -12.97 4.05 7.22
N SER A 141 -13.92 3.12 7.09
CA SER A 141 -15.23 3.19 7.76
C SER A 141 -15.23 2.67 9.20
N THR A 142 -14.15 2.00 9.63
CA THR A 142 -14.04 1.42 10.98
C THR A 142 -13.55 2.48 11.98
N LYS A 143 -14.12 2.50 13.20
CA LYS A 143 -13.69 3.44 14.27
C LYS A 143 -12.21 3.26 14.59
N ARG A 144 -11.48 4.37 14.73
CA ARG A 144 -10.00 4.44 14.69
C ARG A 144 -9.27 4.24 16.01
N GLU A 145 -9.97 4.12 17.14
CA GLU A 145 -9.27 3.83 18.40
C GLU A 145 -8.69 2.41 18.30
N VAL A 146 -7.37 2.34 18.25
CA VAL A 146 -6.64 1.08 18.19
C VAL A 146 -6.59 0.50 19.59
N ASP A 147 -7.06 -0.75 19.72
CA ASP A 147 -7.08 -1.50 20.96
C ASP A 147 -6.64 -2.95 20.73
N LEU A 148 -6.63 -3.76 21.80
CA LEU A 148 -6.23 -5.17 21.72
C LEU A 148 -7.14 -6.02 20.83
N SER A 149 -8.38 -5.59 20.58
CA SER A 149 -9.34 -6.35 19.79
C SER A 149 -9.12 -6.18 18.28
N ASN A 150 -8.50 -5.07 17.85
CA ASN A 150 -8.36 -4.72 16.43
C ASN A 150 -6.92 -4.51 15.97
N CYS A 151 -5.94 -4.31 16.87
CA CYS A 151 -4.56 -3.96 16.51
C CYS A 151 -3.90 -5.00 15.58
N LEU A 152 -4.12 -6.29 15.80
CA LEU A 152 -3.61 -7.37 14.94
C LEU A 152 -4.16 -7.25 13.51
N ALA A 153 -5.48 -7.14 13.37
CA ALA A 153 -6.11 -7.05 12.07
C ALA A 153 -5.70 -5.79 11.30
N ILE A 154 -5.55 -4.65 12.01
CA ILE A 154 -5.05 -3.39 11.45
C ILE A 154 -3.61 -3.54 10.95
N LEU A 155 -2.73 -4.15 11.75
CA LEU A 155 -1.34 -4.41 11.37
C LEU A 155 -1.24 -5.30 10.13
N LEU A 156 -1.93 -6.45 10.16
CA LEU A 156 -1.90 -7.41 9.05
C LEU A 156 -2.47 -6.82 7.76
N PHE A 157 -3.51 -6.00 7.87
CA PHE A 157 -4.07 -5.26 6.73
C PHE A 157 -3.05 -4.27 6.19
N SER A 158 -2.42 -3.49 7.07
CA SER A 158 -1.42 -2.47 6.73
C SER A 158 -0.23 -3.07 6.01
N VAL A 159 0.34 -4.17 6.53
CA VAL A 159 1.49 -4.86 5.91
C VAL A 159 1.11 -5.47 4.57
N THR A 160 -0.06 -6.14 4.48
CA THR A 160 -0.52 -6.73 3.21
C THR A 160 -0.81 -5.66 2.15
N LEU A 161 -1.39 -4.53 2.56
CA LEU A 161 -1.61 -3.39 1.67
C LEU A 161 -0.29 -2.82 1.20
N GLY A 162 0.68 -2.61 2.10
CA GLY A 162 1.96 -2.03 1.72
C GLY A 162 2.76 -2.90 0.75
N HIS A 163 2.71 -4.22 0.90
CA HIS A 163 3.32 -5.15 -0.06
C HIS A 163 2.59 -5.17 -1.41
N HIS A 164 1.25 -5.04 -1.41
CA HIS A 164 0.49 -4.90 -2.65
C HIS A 164 0.93 -3.62 -3.40
N LEU A 165 0.96 -2.48 -2.70
CA LEU A 165 1.37 -1.20 -3.29
C LEU A 165 2.82 -1.24 -3.80
N LEU A 166 3.72 -1.88 -3.06
CA LEU A 166 5.10 -2.03 -3.51
C LEU A 166 5.20 -2.90 -4.76
N ALA A 167 4.47 -4.03 -4.82
CA ALA A 167 4.44 -4.87 -6.01
C ALA A 167 3.90 -4.12 -7.24
N ASP A 168 2.93 -3.22 -7.07
CA ASP A 168 2.43 -2.35 -8.13
C ASP A 168 3.46 -1.29 -8.55
N ALA A 169 4.08 -0.61 -7.59
CA ALA A 169 5.11 0.38 -7.86
C ALA A 169 6.30 -0.24 -8.60
N LEU A 170 6.79 -1.40 -8.15
CA LEU A 170 7.90 -2.11 -8.80
C LEU A 170 7.52 -2.61 -10.19
N ALA A 171 6.27 -3.02 -10.43
CA ALA A 171 5.79 -3.43 -11.75
C ALA A 171 5.52 -2.27 -12.72
N THR A 172 5.68 -1.01 -12.29
CA THR A 172 5.39 0.15 -13.13
C THR A 172 6.32 0.20 -14.34
N ARG A 173 5.73 0.22 -15.53
CA ARG A 173 6.41 0.44 -16.81
C ARG A 173 5.64 1.53 -17.55
N SER A 174 6.17 2.77 -17.55
CA SER A 174 5.53 3.93 -18.19
C SER A 174 6.39 4.45 -19.34
N SER A 175 5.75 5.04 -20.35
CA SER A 175 6.42 5.84 -21.38
C SER A 175 7.17 7.05 -20.81
N ASP A 176 6.79 7.50 -19.61
CA ASP A 176 7.41 8.63 -18.92
C ASP A 176 8.75 8.26 -18.25
N GLY A 177 9.21 7.01 -18.41
CA GLY A 177 10.50 6.53 -17.90
C GLY A 177 10.62 6.68 -16.38
N LEU A 178 11.69 7.34 -15.94
CA LEU A 178 12.00 7.54 -14.52
C LEU A 178 10.90 8.33 -13.79
N ASP A 179 10.27 9.30 -14.45
CA ASP A 179 9.25 10.15 -13.83
C ASP A 179 8.00 9.37 -13.48
N GLY A 180 7.56 8.50 -14.39
CA GLY A 180 6.45 7.61 -14.15
C GLY A 180 6.74 6.62 -13.01
N PHE A 181 7.94 6.05 -12.98
CA PHE A 181 8.35 5.13 -11.92
C PHE A 181 8.40 5.82 -10.54
N LEU A 182 9.10 6.96 -10.44
CA LEU A 182 9.25 7.69 -9.18
C LEU A 182 7.93 8.18 -8.62
N THR A 183 6.98 8.58 -9.49
CA THR A 183 5.64 8.99 -9.06
C THR A 183 4.94 7.88 -8.28
N HIS A 184 4.90 6.67 -8.83
CA HIS A 184 4.25 5.52 -8.18
C HIS A 184 5.03 5.04 -6.97
N TYR A 185 6.36 5.04 -7.04
CA TYR A 185 7.24 4.63 -5.95
C TYR A 185 7.12 5.57 -4.73
N VAL A 186 7.19 6.88 -4.93
CA VAL A 186 7.03 7.87 -3.86
C VAL A 186 5.64 7.77 -3.21
N GLN A 187 4.58 7.64 -4.02
CA GLN A 187 3.22 7.44 -3.50
C GLN A 187 3.12 6.16 -2.66
N CYS A 188 3.77 5.07 -3.08
CA CYS A 188 3.83 3.83 -2.32
C CYS A 188 4.52 4.04 -0.96
N VAL A 189 5.69 4.69 -0.93
CA VAL A 189 6.45 4.95 0.30
C VAL A 189 5.64 5.82 1.27
N GLU A 190 5.05 6.91 0.79
CA GLU A 190 4.23 7.82 1.61
C GLU A 190 3.01 7.12 2.21
N MET A 191 2.33 6.28 1.42
CA MET A 191 1.20 5.49 1.89
C MET A 191 1.63 4.46 2.94
N ASN A 192 2.73 3.74 2.69
CA ASN A 192 3.29 2.77 3.63
C ASN A 192 3.70 3.42 4.95
N TRP A 193 4.25 4.63 4.90
CA TRP A 193 4.58 5.40 6.09
C TRP A 193 3.36 5.82 6.90
N GLY A 194 2.27 6.22 6.23
CA GLY A 194 0.99 6.50 6.89
C GLY A 194 0.48 5.29 7.69
N LEU A 195 0.61 4.09 7.12
CA LEU A 195 0.24 2.83 7.75
C LEU A 195 1.22 2.43 8.87
N TYR A 196 2.52 2.59 8.65
CA TYR A 196 3.56 2.29 9.63
C TYR A 196 3.43 3.11 10.92
N ARG A 197 3.05 4.40 10.81
CA ARG A 197 2.78 5.25 11.98
C ARG A 197 1.64 4.73 12.84
N LEU A 198 0.61 4.12 12.23
CA LEU A 198 -0.47 3.48 12.98
C LEU A 198 0.06 2.28 13.77
N THR A 199 0.88 1.44 13.13
CA THR A 199 1.56 0.32 13.77
C THR A 199 2.43 0.76 14.94
N LEU A 200 3.25 1.79 14.77
CA LEU A 200 4.11 2.32 15.84
C LEU A 200 3.30 2.79 17.06
N SER A 201 2.16 3.45 16.84
CA SER A 201 1.29 3.88 17.94
C SER A 201 0.66 2.71 18.71
N ALA A 202 0.48 1.57 18.04
CA ALA A 202 -0.08 0.36 18.61
C ALA A 202 0.99 -0.60 19.15
N TRP A 203 2.28 -0.26 19.05
CA TRP A 203 3.39 -1.17 19.35
C TRP A 203 3.30 -1.85 20.74
N PRO A 204 3.01 -1.13 21.84
CA PRO A 204 2.88 -1.77 23.15
C PRO A 204 1.75 -2.80 23.21
N LEU A 205 0.65 -2.58 22.47
CA LEU A 205 -0.46 -3.51 22.38
C LEU A 205 -0.06 -4.73 21.57
N LEU A 206 0.61 -4.53 20.43
CA LEU A 206 1.07 -5.59 19.54
C LEU A 206 2.05 -6.56 20.23
N LEU A 207 2.91 -6.07 21.12
CA LEU A 207 3.79 -6.93 21.94
C LEU A 207 3.05 -7.80 22.96
N SER A 208 1.74 -7.62 23.16
CA SER A 208 0.92 -8.50 23.99
C SER A 208 0.12 -9.54 23.20
N THR A 209 0.37 -9.63 21.88
CA THR A 209 -0.37 -10.49 20.95
C THR A 209 0.44 -11.72 20.53
N GLU A 210 -0.20 -12.64 19.78
CA GLU A 210 0.45 -13.80 19.17
C GLU A 210 1.60 -13.42 18.20
N LEU A 211 1.68 -12.16 17.72
CA LEU A 211 2.75 -11.69 16.83
C LEU A 211 4.02 -11.20 17.55
N GLU A 212 4.05 -11.15 18.89
CA GLU A 212 5.20 -10.65 19.65
C GLU A 212 6.54 -11.25 19.19
N PRO A 213 6.69 -12.58 19.00
CA PRO A 213 7.99 -13.15 18.63
C PRO A 213 8.49 -12.65 17.27
N VAL A 214 7.57 -12.53 16.31
CA VAL A 214 7.86 -12.06 14.95
C VAL A 214 8.26 -10.57 14.97
N LEU A 215 7.52 -9.76 15.74
CA LEU A 215 7.77 -8.32 15.86
C LEU A 215 9.09 -8.02 16.59
N SER A 216 9.34 -8.70 17.71
CA SER A 216 10.57 -8.58 18.48
C SER A 216 11.79 -9.01 17.66
N TRP A 217 11.70 -10.14 16.95
CA TRP A 217 12.76 -10.57 16.05
C TRP A 217 13.01 -9.53 14.94
N SER A 218 11.97 -9.08 14.25
CA SER A 218 12.09 -8.08 13.16
C SER A 218 12.73 -6.77 13.66
N SER A 219 12.34 -6.31 14.85
CA SER A 219 12.92 -5.13 15.49
C SER A 219 14.41 -5.33 15.79
N GLN A 220 14.79 -6.46 16.38
CA GLN A 220 16.20 -6.74 16.68
C GLN A 220 17.07 -6.76 15.42
N GLN A 221 16.56 -7.34 14.33
CA GLN A 221 17.30 -7.39 13.08
C GLN A 221 17.46 -6.01 12.42
N SER A 222 16.50 -5.11 12.60
CA SER A 222 16.55 -3.75 12.04
C SER A 222 17.37 -2.79 12.91
N SER A 223 17.71 -3.18 14.14
CA SER A 223 18.56 -2.41 15.07
C SER A 223 20.01 -2.90 15.14
N LYS A 224 20.41 -3.85 14.28
CA LYS A 224 21.81 -4.28 14.16
C LYS A 224 22.68 -3.15 13.60
N ASP A 225 23.94 -3.14 13.97
CA ASP A 225 24.95 -2.32 13.29
C ASP A 225 25.33 -2.98 11.95
N PRO A 226 25.39 -2.22 10.84
CA PRO A 226 25.89 -2.74 9.57
C PRO A 226 27.37 -3.14 9.66
N ILE A 227 27.73 -4.23 8.99
CA ILE A 227 29.07 -4.85 9.04
C ILE A 227 29.81 -4.69 7.71
N GLY A 228 29.10 -4.86 6.59
CA GLY A 228 29.69 -4.80 5.26
C GLY A 228 30.02 -3.38 4.79
N ASN A 229 30.62 -3.30 3.61
CA ASN A 229 31.11 -2.05 3.00
C ASN A 229 30.53 -1.79 1.60
N HIS A 230 29.41 -2.41 1.27
CA HIS A 230 28.79 -2.32 -0.05
C HIS A 230 28.35 -0.88 -0.34
N CYS A 231 27.89 -0.17 0.68
CA CYS A 231 27.46 1.21 0.62
C CYS A 231 28.60 2.24 0.81
N GLU A 232 29.86 1.83 1.00
CA GLU A 232 30.97 2.78 1.24
C GLU A 232 31.07 3.87 0.15
N PRO A 233 30.95 3.57 -1.16
CA PRO A 233 31.06 4.62 -2.17
C PRO A 233 29.93 5.65 -2.08
N ILE A 234 28.71 5.24 -1.73
CA ILE A 234 27.61 6.21 -1.58
C ILE A 234 27.72 7.00 -0.28
N ILE A 235 28.22 6.40 0.81
CA ILE A 235 28.54 7.13 2.04
C ILE A 235 29.53 8.27 1.74
N GLN A 236 30.58 7.98 0.98
CA GLN A 236 31.54 8.98 0.53
C GLN A 236 30.85 10.10 -0.28
N LEU A 237 30.02 9.75 -1.26
CA LEU A 237 29.27 10.73 -2.06
C LEU A 237 28.43 11.69 -1.19
N ILE A 238 27.65 11.15 -0.24
CA ILE A 238 26.79 11.95 0.63
C ILE A 238 27.62 12.89 1.51
N ASN A 239 28.71 12.39 2.08
CA ASN A 239 29.63 13.18 2.90
C ASN A 239 30.23 14.36 2.12
N GLU A 240 30.69 14.10 0.90
CA GLU A 240 31.35 15.08 0.03
C GLU A 240 30.38 16.03 -0.68
N SER A 241 29.07 15.72 -0.72
CA SER A 241 28.09 16.59 -1.36
C SER A 241 28.06 17.97 -0.70
N LYS A 242 28.20 19.01 -1.55
CA LYS A 242 28.03 20.41 -1.17
C LYS A 242 26.61 20.91 -1.38
N ALA A 243 25.79 20.13 -2.07
CA ALA A 243 24.45 20.52 -2.46
C ALA A 243 23.40 20.09 -1.43
N LEU A 244 23.69 19.06 -0.62
CA LEU A 244 22.83 18.60 0.46
C LEU A 244 23.06 19.41 1.74
N SER A 245 21.97 19.74 2.44
CA SER A 245 22.03 20.25 3.82
C SER A 245 22.50 19.15 4.78
N ASN A 246 22.86 19.52 6.02
CA ASN A 246 23.22 18.52 7.03
C ASN A 246 22.05 17.58 7.33
N GLU A 247 20.83 18.12 7.41
CA GLU A 247 19.61 17.34 7.63
C GLU A 247 19.34 16.36 6.49
N GLU A 248 19.51 16.79 5.23
CA GLU A 248 19.36 15.91 4.06
C GLU A 248 20.43 14.81 4.04
N LYS A 249 21.65 15.08 4.53
CA LYS A 249 22.70 14.07 4.68
C LYS A 249 22.34 13.03 5.73
N GLU A 250 21.84 13.45 6.90
CA GLU A 250 21.40 12.51 7.95
C GLU A 250 20.30 11.57 7.43
N VAL A 251 19.31 12.11 6.71
CA VAL A 251 18.26 11.31 6.05
C VAL A 251 18.85 10.29 5.09
N CYS A 252 19.82 10.70 4.25
CA CYS A 252 20.51 9.78 3.36
C CYS A 252 21.30 8.71 4.13
N HIS A 253 22.00 9.08 5.20
CA HIS A 253 22.79 8.15 6.00
C HIS A 253 21.93 7.08 6.68
N GLU A 254 20.79 7.46 7.27
CA GLU A 254 19.83 6.51 7.85
C GLU A 254 19.35 5.52 6.78
N ALA A 255 18.94 6.01 5.61
CA ALA A 255 18.51 5.15 4.51
C ALA A 255 19.62 4.21 3.99
N ILE A 256 20.88 4.68 3.99
CA ILE A 256 22.05 3.88 3.61
C ILE A 256 22.36 2.79 4.63
N GLN A 257 22.21 3.05 5.93
CA GLN A 257 22.40 2.04 6.98
C GLN A 257 21.47 0.84 6.76
N TYR A 258 20.19 1.10 6.47
CA TYR A 258 19.24 0.03 6.14
C TYR A 258 19.61 -0.71 4.86
N LEU A 259 20.09 -0.04 3.82
CA LEU A 259 20.60 -0.72 2.62
C LEU A 259 21.78 -1.63 2.93
N GLN A 260 22.72 -1.18 3.77
CA GLN A 260 23.87 -1.99 4.16
C GLN A 260 23.44 -3.23 4.94
N LEU A 261 22.50 -3.11 5.88
CA LEU A 261 21.89 -4.27 6.55
C LEU A 261 21.23 -5.24 5.57
N GLY A 262 20.56 -4.72 4.54
CA GLY A 262 20.01 -5.53 3.46
C GLY A 262 21.09 -6.30 2.70
N PHE A 263 22.19 -5.65 2.34
CA PHE A 263 23.32 -6.32 1.70
C PHE A 263 23.97 -7.35 2.61
N ASP A 264 24.19 -7.03 3.88
CA ASP A 264 24.78 -7.98 4.84
C ASP A 264 23.93 -9.25 4.94
N ALA A 265 22.60 -9.10 5.04
CA ALA A 265 21.66 -10.23 5.06
C ALA A 265 21.68 -11.06 3.76
N MET A 266 22.01 -10.47 2.61
CA MET A 266 22.14 -11.21 1.34
C MET A 266 23.34 -12.17 1.31
N PHE A 267 24.39 -11.87 2.08
CA PHE A 267 25.63 -12.65 2.12
C PHE A 267 25.80 -13.45 3.42
N GLU A 268 24.91 -13.27 4.39
CA GLU A 268 24.73 -14.17 5.53
C GLU A 268 24.08 -15.48 5.06
N GLY A 269 24.57 -16.63 5.55
CA GLY A 269 24.10 -17.96 5.13
C GLY A 269 22.72 -18.38 5.64
N ASP A 270 21.90 -17.45 6.15
CA ASP A 270 20.54 -17.73 6.64
C ASP A 270 19.53 -17.53 5.48
N ASP A 271 18.93 -18.62 5.02
CA ASP A 271 18.17 -18.67 3.78
C ASP A 271 16.79 -17.99 3.85
N GLY A 272 16.24 -17.86 5.06
CA GLY A 272 14.87 -17.41 5.26
C GLY A 272 14.67 -15.91 5.12
N SER A 273 15.59 -15.08 5.66
CA SER A 273 15.32 -13.65 5.83
C SER A 273 16.11 -12.68 4.95
N ARG A 274 16.91 -13.18 4.01
CA ARG A 274 17.84 -12.35 3.23
C ARG A 274 17.17 -11.24 2.42
N TYR A 275 15.91 -11.43 2.02
CA TYR A 275 15.17 -10.47 1.21
C TYR A 275 14.33 -9.47 2.03
N ARG A 276 14.28 -9.57 3.36
CA ARG A 276 13.39 -8.75 4.21
C ARG A 276 13.53 -7.26 3.92
N MET A 277 14.77 -6.82 3.76
CA MET A 277 15.08 -5.41 3.59
C MET A 277 14.59 -4.85 2.26
N ILE A 278 14.34 -5.66 1.24
CA ILE A 278 13.70 -5.19 0.00
C ILE A 278 12.35 -4.54 0.31
N PHE A 279 11.57 -5.17 1.18
CA PHE A 279 10.24 -4.69 1.56
C PHE A 279 10.32 -3.63 2.65
N GLN A 280 11.09 -3.90 3.71
CA GLN A 280 11.20 -2.99 4.86
C GLN A 280 11.87 -1.66 4.52
N TRP A 281 12.78 -1.61 3.55
CA TRP A 281 13.45 -0.36 3.20
C TRP A 281 12.45 0.73 2.80
N THR A 282 11.35 0.39 2.12
CA THR A 282 10.29 1.34 1.78
C THR A 282 9.49 1.86 2.98
N MET A 283 9.49 1.13 4.09
CA MET A 283 8.86 1.53 5.35
C MET A 283 9.82 2.27 6.29
N LEU A 284 11.11 1.97 6.19
CA LEU A 284 12.15 2.50 7.09
C LEU A 284 12.82 3.75 6.52
N ALA A 285 12.94 3.86 5.19
CA ALA A 285 13.43 5.06 4.55
C ALA A 285 12.45 6.22 4.78
N SER A 286 12.94 7.32 5.34
CA SER A 286 12.09 8.40 5.84
C SER A 286 11.27 9.11 4.75
N PRO A 287 10.12 9.75 5.08
CA PRO A 287 9.36 10.56 4.11
C PRO A 287 10.18 11.73 3.57
N GLU A 288 11.18 12.20 4.31
CA GLU A 288 12.07 13.26 3.83
C GLU A 288 12.93 12.79 2.64
N LEU A 289 13.31 11.50 2.59
CA LEU A 289 13.98 10.92 1.43
C LEU A 289 13.08 10.96 0.19
N THR A 290 11.76 10.76 0.34
CA THR A 290 10.85 10.82 -0.81
C THR A 290 10.80 12.21 -1.43
N GLY A 291 10.96 13.28 -0.62
CA GLY A 291 11.12 14.65 -1.12
C GLY A 291 12.35 14.82 -2.01
N LEU A 292 13.48 14.21 -1.64
CA LEU A 292 14.71 14.23 -2.44
C LEU A 292 14.56 13.42 -3.75
N LEU A 293 13.83 12.31 -3.70
CA LEU A 293 13.52 11.48 -4.87
C LEU A 293 12.53 12.18 -5.82
N ALA A 294 11.48 12.80 -5.29
CA ALA A 294 10.49 13.54 -6.07
C ALA A 294 11.12 14.74 -6.80
N THR A 295 12.09 15.39 -6.17
CA THR A 295 12.89 16.48 -6.78
C THR A 295 14.10 15.96 -7.57
N LYS A 296 14.26 14.63 -7.70
CA LYS A 296 15.30 13.95 -8.49
C LYS A 296 16.71 14.44 -8.17
N ARG A 297 17.01 14.66 -6.89
CA ARG A 297 18.35 15.01 -6.43
C ARG A 297 19.32 13.88 -6.83
N PRO A 298 20.44 14.16 -7.52
CA PRO A 298 21.33 13.11 -8.02
C PRO A 298 21.80 12.14 -6.93
N GLU A 299 22.11 12.65 -5.74
CA GLU A 299 22.53 11.87 -4.59
C GLU A 299 21.45 10.85 -4.16
N ALA A 300 20.19 11.28 -4.10
CA ALA A 300 19.08 10.41 -3.75
C ALA A 300 18.76 9.39 -4.88
N LEU A 301 18.91 9.78 -6.14
CA LEU A 301 18.78 8.84 -7.26
C LEU A 301 19.89 7.78 -7.27
N ILE A 302 21.12 8.16 -6.91
CA ILE A 302 22.22 7.19 -6.75
C ILE A 302 21.90 6.23 -5.60
N LEU A 303 21.37 6.73 -4.48
CA LEU A 303 20.86 5.90 -3.38
C LEU A 303 19.80 4.91 -3.86
N LEU A 304 18.84 5.38 -4.64
CA LEU A 304 17.83 4.51 -5.26
C LEU A 304 18.47 3.47 -6.22
N GLY A 305 19.60 3.80 -6.86
CA GLY A 305 20.39 2.86 -7.65
C GLY A 305 21.03 1.73 -6.82
N TYR A 306 21.39 2.00 -5.56
CA TYR A 306 21.81 0.96 -4.61
C TYR A 306 20.62 0.12 -4.14
N TYR A 307 19.44 0.73 -3.91
CA TYR A 307 18.22 -0.04 -3.69
C TYR A 307 17.87 -0.93 -4.89
N ALA A 308 18.10 -0.45 -6.12
CA ALA A 308 17.94 -1.23 -7.34
C ALA A 308 18.87 -2.47 -7.37
N LEU A 309 20.09 -2.37 -6.82
CA LEU A 309 20.97 -3.52 -6.61
C LEU A 309 20.37 -4.52 -5.61
N LEU A 310 19.81 -4.04 -4.51
CA LEU A 310 19.16 -4.90 -3.52
C LEU A 310 17.95 -5.64 -4.14
N LEU A 311 17.13 -4.94 -4.94
CA LEU A 311 16.05 -5.52 -5.72
C LEU A 311 16.57 -6.60 -6.69
N TYR A 312 17.68 -6.33 -7.39
CA TYR A 312 18.26 -7.29 -8.32
C TYR A 312 18.68 -8.61 -7.66
N TYR A 313 19.16 -8.59 -6.42
CA TYR A 313 19.41 -9.82 -5.68
C TYR A 313 18.13 -10.60 -5.35
N GLY A 314 17.01 -9.90 -5.17
CA GLY A 314 15.67 -10.47 -4.99
C GLY A 314 14.89 -10.74 -6.29
N ARG A 315 15.52 -10.72 -7.47
CA ARG A 315 14.85 -10.86 -8.77
C ARG A 315 14.02 -12.14 -8.97
N SER A 316 14.28 -13.17 -8.16
CA SER A 316 13.48 -14.40 -8.15
C SER A 316 12.12 -14.25 -7.47
N LEU A 317 11.91 -13.19 -6.69
CA LEU A 317 10.63 -12.88 -6.06
C LEU A 317 9.66 -12.35 -7.10
N TRP A 318 8.42 -12.83 -7.06
CA TRP A 318 7.38 -12.49 -8.05
C TRP A 318 7.04 -10.98 -8.04
N GLN A 319 7.20 -10.30 -6.90
CA GLN A 319 6.97 -8.87 -6.75
C GLN A 319 8.08 -8.02 -7.43
N VAL A 320 9.28 -8.59 -7.57
CA VAL A 320 10.48 -7.84 -7.93
C VAL A 320 10.82 -8.03 -9.41
N GLY A 321 11.00 -9.27 -9.85
CA GLY A 321 11.36 -9.58 -11.24
C GLY A 321 12.60 -8.82 -11.73
N ASP A 322 12.51 -8.23 -12.93
CA ASP A 322 13.59 -7.48 -13.59
C ASP A 322 13.73 -6.02 -13.10
N THR A 323 12.94 -5.61 -12.11
CA THR A 323 12.81 -4.19 -11.71
C THR A 323 14.13 -3.58 -11.27
N GLY A 324 15.03 -4.34 -10.64
CA GLY A 324 16.35 -3.84 -10.24
C GLY A 324 17.19 -3.36 -11.43
N GLU A 325 17.25 -4.14 -12.51
CA GLU A 325 17.99 -3.75 -13.73
C GLU A 325 17.29 -2.59 -14.45
N TYR A 326 15.96 -2.68 -14.58
CA TYR A 326 15.14 -1.66 -15.21
C TYR A 326 15.32 -0.29 -14.54
N LEU A 327 15.18 -0.24 -13.20
CA LEU A 327 15.31 0.99 -12.42
C LEU A 327 16.72 1.57 -12.50
N LEU A 328 17.76 0.73 -12.40
CA LEU A 328 19.14 1.20 -12.54
C LEU A 328 19.39 1.79 -13.93
N GLY A 329 18.83 1.18 -14.98
CA GLY A 329 18.87 1.72 -16.35
C GLY A 329 18.25 3.12 -16.44
N LEU A 330 17.03 3.29 -15.92
CA LEU A 330 16.35 4.59 -15.89
C LEU A 330 17.16 5.67 -15.17
N ILE A 331 17.81 5.31 -14.05
CA ILE A 331 18.64 6.25 -13.27
C ILE A 331 19.91 6.63 -14.05
N VAL A 332 20.60 5.66 -14.66
CA VAL A 332 21.82 5.91 -15.46
C VAL A 332 21.51 6.79 -16.66
N ASP A 333 20.39 6.55 -17.35
CA ASP A 333 19.99 7.33 -18.53
C ASP A 333 19.59 8.76 -18.16
N TYR A 334 19.02 8.98 -16.98
CA TYR A 334 18.64 10.30 -16.48
C TYR A 334 19.82 11.14 -15.99
N LEU A 335 20.77 10.52 -15.29
CA LEU A 335 21.89 11.22 -14.67
C LEU A 335 22.97 11.60 -15.68
N ALA A 336 23.55 12.78 -15.50
CA ALA A 336 24.69 13.24 -16.30
C ALA A 336 25.95 12.34 -16.07
N PRO A 337 26.84 12.19 -17.06
CA PRO A 337 27.95 11.24 -17.02
C PRO A 337 28.87 11.35 -15.80
N GLU A 338 29.04 12.54 -15.23
CA GLU A 338 29.86 12.78 -14.04
C GLU A 338 29.37 12.02 -12.80
N TRP A 339 28.08 11.67 -12.74
CA TRP A 339 27.48 10.91 -11.64
C TRP A 339 27.65 9.39 -11.80
N HIS A 340 27.95 8.91 -13.01
CA HIS A 340 27.97 7.48 -13.32
C HIS A 340 29.04 6.70 -12.55
N ILE A 341 30.10 7.37 -12.10
CA ILE A 341 31.15 6.78 -11.26
C ILE A 341 30.58 6.18 -9.97
N TRP A 342 29.59 6.84 -9.37
CA TRP A 342 28.95 6.38 -8.13
C TRP A 342 27.99 5.20 -8.34
N LEU A 343 27.63 4.90 -9.60
CA LEU A 343 26.81 3.75 -9.99
C LEU A 343 27.65 2.58 -10.51
N GLU A 344 28.98 2.73 -10.59
CA GLU A 344 29.85 1.66 -11.09
C GLU A 344 29.80 0.42 -10.19
N TYR A 345 29.72 0.60 -8.87
CA TYR A 345 29.61 -0.51 -7.94
C TYR A 345 28.31 -1.33 -8.17
N PRO A 346 27.09 -0.74 -8.14
CA PRO A 346 25.87 -1.45 -8.52
C PRO A 346 25.94 -2.14 -9.88
N ARG A 347 26.41 -1.43 -10.92
CA ARG A 347 26.52 -1.98 -12.29
C ARG A 347 27.46 -3.17 -12.36
N ARG A 348 28.59 -3.11 -11.65
CA ARG A 348 29.57 -4.22 -11.61
C ARG A 348 28.97 -5.44 -10.90
N MET A 349 28.26 -5.24 -9.80
CA MET A 349 27.67 -6.34 -9.05
C MET A 349 26.56 -7.06 -9.82
N MET A 350 25.69 -6.31 -10.52
CA MET A 350 24.64 -6.92 -11.34
C MET A 350 25.21 -7.79 -12.47
N ARG A 351 26.33 -7.41 -13.08
CA ARG A 351 26.99 -8.18 -14.15
C ARG A 351 27.63 -9.49 -13.69
N GLN A 352 27.88 -9.66 -12.38
CA GLN A 352 28.64 -10.79 -11.82
C GLN A 352 27.75 -11.89 -11.22
N SER A 353 26.43 -11.69 -11.19
CA SER A 353 25.47 -12.50 -10.41
C SER A 353 24.54 -13.37 -11.25
#